data_AF-A0AAV7A876-F1
#
_entry.id   AF-A0AAV7A876-F1
#
_cell.length_a   1.000
_cell.length_b   1.000
_cell.length_c   1.000
_cell.angle_alpha   90.00
_cell.angle_beta   90.00
_cell.angle_gamma   90.00
#
_symmetry.space_group_name_H-M   'P 1'
#
loop_
_entity.id
_entity.type
_entity.pdbx_description
1 polymer ?
#
loop_
_entity_poly.entity_id
_entity_poly.type
_entity_poly.pdbx_seq_one_letter_code
_entity_poly.pdbx_strand_id
1 'polypeptide(L)' 'MTVTQQNQAGQDGYTDPQTGYFVFTRLAHLRRGKCCGSACRHCPFGQENVKDSSKKKQFNSFFYI' A
#
# COMPACT_ATOMS: atom_id res chain seq x y z
N MET A 1 18.75 -0.21 16.85
CA MET A 1 18.86 0.22 15.44
C MET A 1 17.67 -0.34 14.65
N THR A 2 16.46 0.15 14.86
CA THR A 2 15.30 -0.25 14.04
C THR A 2 14.45 0.99 13.83
N VAL A 3 14.72 1.67 12.73
CA VAL A 3 14.02 2.88 12.30
C VAL A 3 12.58 2.53 11.94
N THR A 4 11.66 2.67 12.89
CA THR A 4 10.24 2.89 12.60
C THR A 4 10.08 4.34 12.17
N GLN A 5 10.30 4.61 10.88
CA GLN A 5 10.14 5.97 10.36
C GLN A 5 8.66 6.28 10.15
N GLN A 6 8.12 7.09 11.05
CA GLN A 6 6.81 7.72 10.94
C GLN A 6 6.92 9.00 10.10
N ASN A 7 5.95 9.17 9.20
CA ASN A 7 5.41 10.46 8.71
C ASN A 7 6.43 11.58 8.45
N GLN A 8 7.08 11.53 7.28
CA GLN A 8 7.53 12.76 6.62
C GLN A 8 6.58 13.06 5.46
N ALA A 9 5.98 14.25 5.47
CA ALA A 9 5.15 14.75 4.39
C ALA A 9 5.92 14.63 3.06
N GLY A 10 5.49 13.69 2.20
CA GLY A 10 6.16 13.35 0.95
C GLY A 10 6.57 11.88 0.78
N GLN A 11 6.46 11.04 1.82
CA GLN A 11 6.83 9.62 1.69
C GLN A 11 5.81 8.82 0.86
N ASP A 12 6.34 8.00 -0.06
CA ASP A 12 5.55 7.17 -0.98
C ASP A 12 4.86 5.97 -0.30
N GLY A 13 5.26 5.66 0.93
CA GLY A 13 4.86 4.45 1.62
C GLY A 13 5.58 4.32 2.95
N TYR A 14 5.29 3.24 3.64
CA TYR A 14 5.98 2.83 4.86
C TYR A 14 6.35 1.35 4.77
N THR A 15 7.41 0.95 5.46
CA THR A 15 7.74 -0.47 5.61
C THR A 15 6.94 -1.04 6.76
N ASP A 16 6.14 -2.07 6.50
CA ASP A 16 5.37 -2.76 7.52
C ASP A 16 6.33 -3.58 8.41
N PRO A 17 6.39 -3.31 9.74
CA PRO A 17 7.37 -3.95 10.61
C PRO A 17 7.03 -5.43 10.89
N GLN A 18 5.81 -5.87 10.64
CA GLN A 18 5.39 -7.26 10.86
C GLN A 18 5.76 -8.17 9.70
N THR A 19 5.66 -7.64 8.48
CA THR A 19 5.88 -8.40 7.24
C THR A 19 7.15 -8.03 6.50
N GLY A 20 7.77 -6.88 6.84
CA GLY A 20 8.96 -6.34 6.17
C GLY A 20 8.68 -5.76 4.78
N TYR A 21 7.41 -5.73 4.33
CA TYR A 21 7.06 -5.26 3.00
C TYR A 21 6.89 -3.74 2.95
N PHE A 22 7.32 -3.14 1.85
CA PHE A 22 7.04 -1.74 1.56
C PHE A 22 5.60 -1.55 1.10
N VAL A 23 4.79 -0.85 1.90
CA VAL A 23 3.39 -0.55 1.64
C VAL A 23 3.28 0.87 1.13
N PHE A 24 2.88 1.01 -0.14
CA PHE A 24 2.62 2.32 -0.74
C PHE A 24 1.37 3.00 -0.16
N THR A 25 1.43 4.31 -0.04
CA THR A 25 0.27 5.15 0.29
C THR A 25 -0.62 5.36 -0.94
N ARG A 26 -1.86 5.80 -0.70
CA ARG A 26 -2.76 6.23 -1.79
C ARG A 26 -2.11 7.29 -2.67
N LEU A 27 -1.42 8.27 -2.08
CA LEU A 27 -0.77 9.35 -2.81
C LEU A 27 0.33 8.85 -3.76
N ALA A 28 1.13 7.87 -3.34
CA ALA A 28 2.11 7.27 -4.23
C ALA A 28 1.49 6.53 -5.39
N HIS A 29 0.38 5.82 -5.17
CA HIS A 29 -0.36 5.20 -6.26
C HIS A 29 -0.92 6.25 -7.23
N LEU A 30 -1.49 7.34 -6.72
CA LEU A 30 -1.98 8.44 -7.55
C LEU A 30 -0.84 9.09 -8.37
N ARG A 31 0.32 9.34 -7.74
CA ARG A 31 1.50 9.86 -8.43
C ARG A 31 2.08 8.89 -9.47
N ARG A 32 2.02 7.58 -9.21
CA ARG A 32 2.46 6.53 -10.14
C ARG A 32 1.46 6.28 -11.27
N GLY A 33 0.18 6.58 -11.06
CA GLY A 33 -0.90 6.35 -12.01
C GLY A 33 -1.27 4.88 -12.25
N LYS A 34 -0.74 3.92 -11.47
CA LYS A 34 -1.04 2.48 -11.64
C LYS A 34 -0.87 1.63 -10.39
N CYS A 35 -1.59 0.50 -10.36
CA CYS A 35 -1.53 -0.50 -9.30
C CYS A 35 -0.11 -1.14 -9.16
N CYS A 36 0.35 -1.31 -7.90
CA CYS A 36 1.61 -2.00 -7.54
C CYS A 36 1.62 -3.48 -7.93
N GLY A 37 0.47 -4.16 -7.87
CA GLY A 37 0.37 -5.61 -7.99
C GLY A 37 0.68 -6.39 -6.69
N SER A 38 0.98 -5.68 -5.59
CA SER A 38 1.34 -6.29 -4.30
C SER A 38 0.19 -6.35 -3.29
N ALA A 39 -1.07 -6.25 -3.73
CA ALA A 39 -2.25 -6.21 -2.86
C ALA A 39 -2.16 -5.14 -1.74
N CYS A 40 -1.64 -3.96 -2.11
CA CYS A 40 -1.45 -2.81 -1.23
C CYS A 40 -2.81 -2.37 -0.61
N ARG A 41 -2.86 -2.13 0.71
CA ARG A 41 -4.12 -1.80 1.44
C ARG A 41 -4.78 -0.51 0.93
N HIS A 42 -3.98 0.48 0.57
CA HIS A 42 -4.43 1.80 0.13
C HIS A 42 -4.49 1.96 -1.39
N CYS A 43 -4.63 0.86 -2.14
CA CYS A 43 -4.66 0.92 -3.60
C CYS A 43 -5.96 1.58 -4.10
N PRO A 44 -5.90 2.73 -4.79
CA PRO A 44 -7.09 3.37 -5.36
C PRO A 44 -7.60 2.65 -6.62
N PHE A 45 -6.75 1.82 -7.26
CA PHE A 45 -7.03 1.13 -8.53
C PHE A 45 -7.65 -0.27 -8.34
N GLY A 46 -8.31 -0.53 -7.22
CA GLY A 46 -8.99 -1.80 -6.98
C GLY A 46 -8.11 -3.05 -7.07
N GLN A 47 -6.79 -2.92 -6.88
CA GLN A 47 -5.84 -4.03 -6.95
C GLN A 47 -5.85 -4.77 -8.31
N GLU A 48 -6.14 -4.06 -9.41
CA GLU A 48 -6.24 -4.62 -10.77
C GLU A 48 -5.03 -5.45 -11.20
N ASN A 49 -3.82 -5.02 -10.83
CA ASN A 49 -2.55 -5.62 -11.26
C ASN A 49 -2.07 -6.74 -10.32
N VAL A 50 -2.88 -7.12 -9.33
CA VAL A 50 -2.56 -8.24 -8.45
C VAL A 50 -2.89 -9.53 -9.21
N LYS A 51 -1.84 -10.28 -9.59
CA LYS A 51 -1.97 -11.54 -10.33
C LYS A 51 -2.69 -12.62 -9.53
N ASP A 52 -2.50 -12.61 -8.21
CA ASP A 52 -3.06 -13.59 -7.29
C ASP A 52 -4.39 -13.08 -6.75
N SER A 53 -5.49 -13.62 -7.26
CA SER A 53 -6.84 -13.23 -6.84
C SER A 53 -7.11 -13.50 -5.37
N SER A 54 -6.45 -14.50 -4.76
CA SER A 54 -6.60 -14.81 -3.33
C SER A 54 -5.99 -13.75 -2.41
N LYS A 55 -5.04 -12.96 -2.93
CA LYS A 55 -4.45 -11.83 -2.21
C LYS A 55 -5.27 -10.54 -2.35
N LYS A 56 -6.20 -10.49 -3.31
CA LYS A 56 -7.03 -9.31 -3.52
C LYS A 56 -7.92 -9.10 -2.29
N LYS A 57 -7.74 -7.96 -1.63
CA LYS A 57 -8.58 -7.61 -0.47
C LYS A 57 -9.72 -6.74 -0.96
N GLN A 58 -10.96 -7.15 -0.67
CA GLN A 58 -12.13 -6.32 -0.94
C GLN A 58 -12.04 -5.06 -0.09
N PHE A 59 -12.10 -3.90 -0.74
CA PHE A 59 -11.99 -2.63 -0.06
C PHE A 59 -13.17 -2.45 0.91
N ASN A 60 -12.88 -2.47 2.21
CA ASN A 60 -13.80 -2.04 3.26
C ASN A 60 -13.25 -0.77 3.92
N SER A 61 -14.12 0.06 4.49
CA SER A 61 -13.74 1.33 5.11
C SER A 61 -12.73 1.17 6.26
N PHE A 62 -12.59 -0.04 6.81
CA PHE A 62 -11.64 -0.37 7.88
C PHE A 62 -10.18 -0.35 7.41
N PHE A 63 -9.93 -0.58 6.12
CA PHE A 63 -8.57 -0.56 5.55
C PHE A 63 -8.02 0.84 5.25
N TYR A 64 -8.75 1.92 5.59
CA TYR A 64 -8.39 3.32 5.31
C TYR A 64 -8.23 4.20 6.55
N ILE A 65 -8.21 3.58 7.73
CA ILE A 65 -7.97 4.23 9.02
C ILE A 65 -6.47 4.20 9.33
#